data_AF-E0S6E8-F1
#
_entry.id   AF-E0S6E8-F1
#
_cell.length_a   1.000
_cell.length_b   1.000
_cell.length_c   1.000
_cell.angle_alpha   90.00
_cell.angle_beta   90.00
_cell.angle_gamma   90.00
#
_symmetry.space_group_name_H-M   'P 1'
#
loop_
_entity.id
_entity.type
_entity.pdbx_description
1 polymer ?
#
loop_
_entity_poly.entity_id
_entity_poly.type
_entity_poly.pdbx_seq_one_letter_code
_entity_poly.pdbx_strand_id
1 'polypeptide(L)'
;MSIFSLLGVKKGASKEEVRMKYLKRLLLIHPDRSKGDINEYIKLRESYEKYERGEEYEEVPYFVCNRDDIGSIVCRCGGKYKVLNEENSRVECEFCSCFIEIEDFLRLPAPDK
;
A
#
# COMPACT_ATOMS: atom_id res chain seq x y z
N MET A 1 4.14 -0.79 -3.38
CA MET A 1 2.77 -1.00 -3.93
C MET A 1 2.52 -2.48 -4.19
N SER A 2 1.46 -3.05 -3.61
CA SER A 2 1.07 -4.45 -3.87
C SER A 2 0.42 -4.61 -5.25
N ILE A 3 0.63 -5.77 -5.88
CA ILE A 3 -0.01 -6.15 -7.15
C ILE A 3 -1.55 -6.11 -7.04
N PHE A 4 -2.11 -6.38 -5.85
CA PHE A 4 -3.55 -6.34 -5.64
C PHE A 4 -4.13 -4.95 -5.86
N SER A 5 -3.45 -3.92 -5.34
CA SER A 5 -3.83 -2.52 -5.52
C SER A 5 -3.68 -2.07 -6.98
N LEU A 6 -2.60 -2.51 -7.66
CA LEU A 6 -2.36 -2.20 -9.08
C LEU A 6 -3.41 -2.81 -10.02
N LEU A 7 -3.91 -4.00 -9.69
CA LEU A 7 -4.92 -4.70 -10.47
C LEU A 7 -6.36 -4.39 -10.03
N GLY A 8 -6.54 -3.61 -8.95
CA GLY A 8 -7.86 -3.36 -8.36
C GLY A 8 -8.58 -4.66 -7.96
N VAL A 9 -7.85 -5.58 -7.35
CA VAL A 9 -8.39 -6.82 -6.77
C VAL A 9 -8.26 -6.76 -5.25
N LYS A 10 -9.08 -7.54 -4.54
CA LYS A 10 -8.99 -7.62 -3.07
C LYS A 10 -7.66 -8.27 -2.66
N LYS A 11 -7.08 -7.82 -1.55
CA LYS A 11 -5.97 -8.52 -0.90
C LYS A 11 -6.45 -9.93 -0.54
N GLY A 12 -5.76 -10.96 -1.04
CA GLY A 12 -6.20 -12.37 -0.91
C GLY A 12 -7.05 -12.92 -2.05
N ALA A 13 -7.16 -12.21 -3.18
CA ALA A 13 -7.73 -12.77 -4.42
C ALA A 13 -6.99 -14.03 -4.88
N SER A 14 -7.69 -14.93 -5.58
CA SER A 14 -7.07 -16.18 -6.05
C SER A 14 -5.95 -15.88 -7.07
N LYS A 15 -4.93 -16.74 -7.10
CA LYS A 15 -3.82 -16.65 -8.07
C LYS A 15 -4.33 -16.52 -9.51
N GLU A 16 -5.41 -17.24 -9.83
CA GLU A 16 -6.04 -17.23 -11.15
C GLU A 16 -6.68 -15.88 -11.47
N GLU A 17 -7.37 -15.27 -10.50
CA GLU A 17 -7.96 -13.94 -10.66
C GLU A 17 -6.89 -12.87 -10.88
N VAL A 18 -5.82 -12.91 -10.06
CA VAL A 18 -4.67 -12.01 -10.17
C VAL A 18 -4.03 -12.15 -11.55
N ARG A 19 -3.76 -13.39 -11.99
CA ARG A 19 -3.17 -13.67 -13.31
C ARG A 19 -4.04 -13.18 -14.46
N MET A 20 -5.36 -13.43 -14.41
CA MET A 20 -6.27 -12.99 -15.47
C MET A 20 -6.32 -11.46 -15.59
N LYS A 21 -6.42 -10.75 -14.46
CA LYS A 21 -6.41 -9.28 -14.48
C LYS A 21 -5.06 -8.72 -14.93
N TYR A 22 -3.96 -9.35 -14.51
CA TYR A 22 -2.62 -9.01 -14.95
C TYR A 22 -2.51 -9.08 -16.48
N LEU A 23 -2.86 -10.21 -17.10
CA LEU A 23 -2.77 -10.37 -18.56
C LEU A 23 -3.61 -9.34 -19.32
N LYS A 24 -4.84 -9.09 -18.85
CA LYS A 24 -5.71 -8.07 -19.46
C LYS A 24 -5.08 -6.68 -19.40
N ARG A 25 -4.54 -6.28 -18.24
CA ARG A 25 -3.93 -4.97 -18.06
C ARG A 25 -2.61 -4.83 -18.82
N LEU A 26 -1.78 -5.87 -18.81
CA LEU A 26 -0.53 -5.95 -19.55
C LEU A 26 -0.75 -5.70 -21.05
N LEU A 27 -1.78 -6.32 -21.63
CA LEU A 27 -2.15 -6.10 -23.03
C LEU A 27 -2.58 -4.66 -23.29
N LEU A 28 -3.31 -4.01 -22.38
CA LEU A 28 -3.79 -2.64 -22.56
C LEU A 28 -2.64 -1.62 -22.56
N ILE A 29 -1.66 -1.79 -21.67
CA ILE A 29 -0.57 -0.82 -21.44
C ILE A 29 0.69 -1.13 -22.25
N HIS A 30 0.69 -2.19 -23.07
CA HIS A 30 1.85 -2.61 -23.86
C HIS A 30 2.37 -1.46 -24.76
N PRO A 31 3.68 -1.21 -24.81
CA PRO A 31 4.26 -0.06 -25.52
C PRO A 31 3.94 -0.02 -27.02
N ASP A 32 3.77 -1.18 -27.67
CA ASP A 32 3.39 -1.26 -29.08
C ASP A 32 1.93 -0.84 -29.37
N ARG A 33 1.13 -0.55 -28.33
CA ARG A 33 -0.22 -0.04 -28.52
C ARG A 33 -0.23 1.49 -28.55
N SER A 34 -1.21 2.04 -29.26
CA SER A 34 -1.42 3.48 -29.38
C SER A 34 -1.67 4.22 -28.06
N LYS A 35 -2.01 3.49 -26.98
CA LYS A 35 -2.15 4.00 -25.61
C LYS A 35 -1.19 3.32 -24.62
N GLY A 36 -0.07 2.80 -25.13
CA GLY A 36 0.94 2.14 -24.31
C GLY A 36 1.61 3.12 -23.34
N ASP A 37 1.93 2.63 -22.15
CA ASP A 37 2.75 3.35 -21.16
C ASP A 37 3.89 2.41 -20.74
N ILE A 38 5.10 2.71 -21.20
CA ILE A 38 6.30 1.91 -20.92
C ILE A 38 6.56 1.84 -19.41
N ASN A 39 6.36 2.94 -18.67
CA ASN A 39 6.61 2.97 -17.23
C ASN A 39 5.56 2.16 -16.47
N GLU A 40 4.29 2.28 -16.84
CA GLU A 40 3.22 1.46 -16.25
C GLU A 40 3.42 -0.03 -16.58
N TYR A 41 3.85 -0.33 -17.81
CA TYR A 41 4.16 -1.69 -18.26
C TYR A 41 5.28 -2.33 -17.44
N ILE A 42 6.42 -1.64 -17.27
CA ILE A 42 7.54 -2.13 -16.47
C ILE A 42 7.11 -2.34 -15.02
N LYS A 43 6.43 -1.36 -14.41
CA LYS A 43 5.96 -1.45 -13.02
C LYS A 43 4.99 -2.62 -12.80
N LEU A 44 4.05 -2.83 -13.72
CA LEU A 44 3.09 -3.93 -13.63
C LEU A 44 3.78 -5.28 -13.73
N ARG A 45 4.75 -5.41 -14.65
CA ARG A 45 5.52 -6.65 -14.83
C ARG A 45 6.36 -6.97 -13.60
N GLU A 46 7.12 -6.00 -13.09
CA GLU A 46 7.98 -6.19 -11.90
C GLU A 46 7.17 -6.56 -10.65
N SER A 47 6.03 -5.91 -10.44
CA SER A 47 5.15 -6.21 -9.30
C SER A 47 4.53 -7.61 -9.39
N TYR A 48 4.13 -8.06 -10.59
CA TYR A 48 3.62 -9.42 -10.80
C TYR A 48 4.72 -10.47 -10.62
N GLU A 49 5.94 -10.19 -11.08
CA GLU A 49 7.07 -11.11 -10.90
C GLU A 49 7.44 -11.29 -9.42
N LYS A 50 7.43 -10.22 -8.63
CA LYS A 50 7.60 -10.29 -7.16
C LYS A 50 6.51 -11.13 -6.50
N TYR A 51 5.25 -10.95 -6.92
CA TYR A 51 4.12 -11.75 -6.45
C TYR A 51 4.30 -13.26 -6.74
N GLU A 52 4.70 -13.62 -7.96
CA GLU A 52 4.94 -15.02 -8.34
C GLU A 52 6.08 -15.66 -7.54
N ARG A 53 7.13 -14.90 -7.22
CA ARG A 53 8.24 -15.36 -6.37
C ARG A 53 7.87 -15.47 -4.89
N GLY A 54 6.69 -14.97 -4.48
CA GLY A 54 6.32 -14.86 -3.07
C GLY A 54 7.10 -13.78 -2.32
N GLU A 55 7.79 -12.88 -3.03
CA GLU A 55 8.42 -11.68 -2.48
C GLU A 55 7.38 -10.58 -2.26
N GLU A 56 6.23 -10.95 -1.71
CA GLU A 56 5.19 -9.99 -1.35
C GLU A 56 5.65 -9.30 -0.06
N TYR A 57 6.48 -8.26 -0.23
CA TYR A 57 6.80 -7.35 0.85
C TYR A 57 5.52 -6.59 1.16
N GLU A 58 4.73 -7.14 2.08
CA GLU A 58 3.76 -6.34 2.79
C GLU A 58 4.62 -5.35 3.59
N GLU A 59 4.72 -4.12 3.05
CA GLU A 59 5.32 -3.02 3.78
C GLU A 59 4.58 -2.98 5.13
N VAL A 60 5.26 -3.43 6.18
CA VAL A 60 4.70 -3.48 7.53
C VAL A 60 4.87 -2.09 8.13
N PRO A 61 3.79 -1.48 8.65
CA PRO A 61 3.92 -0.21 9.33
C PRO A 61 4.86 -0.36 10.51
N TYR A 62 5.66 0.66 10.76
CA TYR A 62 6.45 0.76 11.97
C TYR A 62 5.55 0.77 13.21
N PHE A 63 4.37 1.39 13.08
CA PHE A 63 3.37 1.45 14.13
C PHE A 63 1.97 1.68 13.52
N VAL A 64 0.94 1.10 14.13
CA VAL A 64 -0.47 1.37 13.81
C VAL A 64 -1.08 2.15 14.97
N CYS A 65 -1.76 3.26 14.67
CA CYS A 65 -2.29 4.15 15.70
C CYS A 65 -3.64 4.73 15.34
N ASN A 66 -4.34 5.26 16.35
CA ASN A 66 -5.50 6.09 16.10
C ASN A 66 -5.07 7.49 15.64
N ARG A 67 -5.94 8.17 14.88
CA ARG A 67 -5.73 9.56 14.44
C ARG A 67 -5.41 10.51 15.60
N ASP A 68 -6.04 10.31 16.75
CA ASP A 68 -5.82 11.12 17.94
C ASP A 68 -4.39 10.99 18.52
N ASP A 69 -3.75 9.84 18.29
CA ASP A 69 -2.48 9.47 18.94
C ASP A 69 -1.25 9.87 18.10
N ILE A 70 -1.43 10.27 16.84
CA ILE A 70 -0.31 10.52 15.90
C ILE A 70 0.70 11.54 16.46
N GLY A 71 0.21 12.60 17.12
CA GLY A 71 1.07 13.65 17.69
C GLY A 71 2.04 13.17 18.77
N SER A 72 1.76 12.01 19.37
CA SER A 72 2.56 11.40 20.43
C SER A 72 3.58 10.38 19.90
N ILE A 73 3.52 10.03 18.61
CA ILE A 73 4.35 8.97 18.02
C ILE A 73 5.67 9.52 17.50
N VAL A 74 6.74 8.79 17.81
CA VAL A 74 8.12 9.12 17.40
C VAL A 74 8.66 7.98 16.53
N CYS A 75 9.18 8.28 15.34
CA CYS A 75 9.88 7.28 14.50
C CYS A 75 11.09 6.74 15.26
N ARG A 76 11.51 5.53 14.90
CA ARG A 76 12.82 4.96 15.22
C ARG A 76 14.01 5.93 15.10
N CYS A 77 13.97 6.90 14.19
CA CYS A 77 15.04 7.90 14.02
C CYS A 77 14.93 9.11 14.96
N GLY A 78 13.92 9.15 15.84
CA GLY A 78 13.63 10.30 16.71
C GLY A 78 12.76 11.40 16.08
N GLY A 79 12.41 11.27 14.80
CA GLY A 79 11.53 12.22 14.10
C GLY A 79 10.06 12.08 14.52
N LYS A 80 9.29 13.17 14.40
CA LYS A 80 7.83 13.15 14.61
C LYS A 80 7.11 12.99 13.26
N TYR A 81 6.02 12.22 13.26
CA TYR A 81 5.16 12.10 12.09
C TYR A 81 4.29 13.34 11.92
N LYS A 82 4.20 13.86 10.69
CA LYS A 82 3.39 15.05 10.39
C LYS A 82 2.10 14.58 9.72
N VAL A 83 0.97 14.75 10.42
CA VAL A 83 -0.38 14.39 9.91
C VAL A 83 -0.70 15.10 8.59
N LEU A 84 -0.13 16.28 8.35
CA LEU A 84 -0.25 17.02 7.09
C LEU A 84 0.25 16.22 5.87
N ASN A 85 1.11 15.23 6.08
CA ASN A 85 1.68 14.37 5.04
C ASN A 85 0.97 13.00 4.99
N GLU A 86 -0.25 12.89 5.52
CA GLU A 86 -1.06 11.68 5.43
C GLU A 86 -1.50 11.42 3.97
N GLU A 87 -1.18 10.23 3.47
CA GLU A 87 -1.67 9.71 2.20
C GLU A 87 -2.20 8.29 2.40
N ASN A 88 -3.46 8.04 2.04
CA ASN A 88 -4.09 6.72 2.17
C ASN A 88 -3.98 6.11 3.58
N SER A 89 -4.26 6.89 4.62
CA SER A 89 -4.13 6.47 6.03
C SER A 89 -2.70 6.06 6.43
N ARG A 90 -1.70 6.48 5.67
CA ARG A 90 -0.28 6.23 5.92
C ARG A 90 0.46 7.55 6.05
N VAL A 91 1.36 7.64 7.03
CA VAL A 91 2.25 8.80 7.19
C VAL A 91 3.69 8.32 7.14
N GLU A 92 4.43 8.77 6.13
CA GLU A 92 5.85 8.49 6.01
C GLU A 92 6.66 9.45 6.89
N CYS A 93 7.73 8.94 7.49
CA CYS A 93 8.66 9.82 8.17
C CYS A 93 9.60 10.48 7.16
N GLU A 94 9.88 11.77 7.37
CA GLU A 94 10.77 12.55 6.50
C GLU A 94 12.25 12.18 6.63
N PHE A 95 12.61 11.45 7.69
CA PHE A 95 14.02 11.18 8.07
C PHE A 95 14.38 9.70 8.04
N CYS A 96 13.38 8.82 8.04
CA CYS A 96 13.53 7.37 8.03
C CYS A 96 12.54 6.82 7.01
N SER A 97 12.90 5.83 6.19
CA SER A 97 11.95 5.15 5.27
C SER A 97 10.87 4.32 6.01
N CYS A 98 10.60 4.63 7.28
CA CYS A 98 9.54 4.04 8.08
C CYS A 98 8.26 4.85 7.90
N PHE A 99 7.13 4.17 7.99
CA PHE A 99 5.81 4.80 7.97
C PHE A 99 4.94 4.26 9.09
N ILE A 100 3.94 5.03 9.48
CA ILE A 100 2.87 4.58 10.38
C ILE A 100 1.57 4.46 9.62
N GLU A 101 0.68 3.60 10.10
CA GLU A 101 -0.68 3.44 9.58
C GLU A 101 -1.68 3.99 10.60
N ILE A 102 -2.71 4.66 10.11
CA ILE A 102 -3.76 5.30 10.90
C ILE A 102 -5.03 4.47 10.76
N GLU A 103 -5.48 3.88 11.87
CA GLU A 103 -6.75 3.17 11.93
C GLU A 103 -7.73 3.95 12.81
N ASP A 104 -8.86 4.33 12.22
CA ASP A 104 -9.99 4.92 12.95
C ASP A 104 -10.74 3.80 13.69
N PHE A 105 -10.20 3.37 14.83
CA PHE A 105 -10.97 2.56 15.76
C PHE A 105 -12.16 3.39 16.25
N LEU A 106 -13.38 3.03 15.84
CA LEU A 106 -14.58 3.46 16.53
C LEU A 106 -14.42 3.02 17.99
N ARG A 107 -14.13 3.97 18.88
CA ARG A 107 -14.23 3.73 20.32
C ARG A 107 -15.66 3.31 20.56
N LEU A 108 -15.90 2.01 20.74
CA LEU A 108 -17.18 1.55 21.27
C LEU A 108 -17.39 2.34 22.57
N PRO A 109 -18.54 3.01 22.76
CA PRO A 109 -18.81 3.70 24.00
C PRO A 109 -18.62 2.70 25.14
N ALA A 110 -17.86 3.12 26.16
CA ALA A 110 -17.63 2.30 27.34
C ALA A 110 -18.98 1.78 27.86
N PRO A 111 -19.10 0.51 28.29
CA PRO A 111 -20.35 0.04 28.87
C PRO A 111 -20.67 0.89 30.09
N ASP A 112 -21.83 1.56 30.05
CA ASP A 112 -22.36 2.31 31.18
C ASP A 112 -22.47 1.35 32.37
N LYS A 113 -21.88 1.76 33.50
CA LYS A 113 -21.88 1.02 34.76
C LYS A 113 -23.26 0.93 35.38
#